data_AF-A0A3M2FPQ0-F1
#
_entry.id   AF-A0A3M2FPQ0-F1
#
_cell.length_a   1.000
_cell.length_b   1.000
_cell.length_c   1.000
_cell.angle_alpha   90.00
_cell.angle_beta   90.00
_cell.angle_gamma   90.00
#
_symmetry.space_group_name_H-M   'P 1'
#
loop_
_entity.id
_entity.type
_entity.pdbx_description
1 polymer ?
#
loop_
_entity_poly.entity_id
_entity_poly.type
_entity_poly.pdbx_seq_one_letter_code
_entity_poly.pdbx_strand_id
1 'polypeptide(L)'
;INLVGAEIEMIDVLERERILKKAIARARKKYDFIVMDCPPSLGLLTLNSLTAADSVLVPVQAEYFALEGLGQLLNTIKIVRQHLNPDLDLEGVLLTMFDTRLRLSNQVAEEVRRYFGDKVFKTIVQRNVRLSEAPSFGKPVLLYDATSVGSRNYIALAREILRNNQRFLQPEAGSEPSGASSGSPNGHASRPYPRESSAAANGFAL
;
A
#
# COMPACT_ATOMS: atom_id res chain seq x y z
N ILE A 1 -3.23 11.12 19.91
CA ILE A 1 -4.52 10.52 19.48
C ILE A 1 -4.41 9.02 19.74
N ASN A 2 -5.29 8.43 20.53
CA ASN A 2 -5.24 7.00 20.83
C ASN A 2 -6.24 6.26 19.93
N LEU A 3 -5.73 5.54 18.94
CA LEU A 3 -6.55 4.77 17.98
C LEU A 3 -7.42 3.71 18.66
N VAL A 4 -7.02 3.20 19.83
CA VAL A 4 -7.81 2.25 20.63
C VAL A 4 -9.12 2.87 21.14
N GLY A 5 -9.13 4.18 21.40
CA GLY A 5 -10.36 4.90 21.79
C GLY A 5 -11.36 5.03 20.63
N ALA A 6 -10.85 5.23 19.41
CA ALA A 6 -11.69 5.35 18.22
C ALA A 6 -12.50 4.07 17.95
N GLU A 7 -11.93 2.88 18.21
CA GLU A 7 -12.67 1.62 18.05
C GLU A 7 -13.90 1.53 18.97
N ILE A 8 -13.82 2.07 20.18
CA ILE A 8 -14.94 2.11 21.14
C ILE A 8 -15.99 3.13 20.67
N GLU A 9 -15.57 4.34 20.30
CA GLU A 9 -16.47 5.40 19.80
C GLU A 9 -17.22 4.98 18.51
N MET A 10 -16.61 4.12 17.70
CA MET A 10 -17.20 3.62 16.45
C MET A 10 -18.27 2.53 16.65
N ILE A 11 -18.43 1.94 17.85
CA ILE A 11 -19.34 0.80 18.07
C ILE A 11 -20.80 1.15 17.73
N ASP A 12 -21.28 2.32 18.17
CA ASP A 12 -22.68 2.74 18.03
C ASP A 12 -22.95 3.48 16.71
N VAL A 13 -21.96 3.60 15.82
CA VAL A 13 -22.09 4.31 14.55
C VAL A 13 -22.70 3.41 13.47
N LEU A 14 -23.75 3.91 12.79
CA LEU A 14 -24.34 3.21 11.65
C LEU A 14 -23.35 3.13 10.47
N GLU A 15 -23.19 1.93 9.90
CA GLU A 15 -22.15 1.62 8.90
C GLU A 15 -20.72 1.97 9.40
N ARG A 16 -20.41 1.69 10.67
CA ARG A 16 -19.09 1.92 11.29
C ARG A 16 -17.93 1.33 10.51
N GLU A 17 -18.14 0.24 9.76
CA GLU A 17 -17.17 -0.43 8.90
C GLU A 17 -16.82 0.38 7.63
N ARG A 18 -17.60 1.43 7.32
CA ARG A 18 -17.49 2.24 6.09
C ARG A 18 -17.11 3.69 6.37
N ILE A 19 -16.80 4.04 7.63
CA ILE A 19 -16.42 5.40 8.05
C ILE A 19 -15.22 5.90 7.25
N LEU A 20 -14.14 5.11 7.18
CA LEU A 20 -12.93 5.50 6.44
C LEU A 20 -13.21 5.63 4.94
N LYS A 21 -13.99 4.71 4.34
CA LYS A 21 -14.38 4.75 2.93
C LYS A 21 -15.11 6.05 2.58
N LYS A 22 -16.02 6.50 3.46
CA LYS A 22 -16.74 7.79 3.34
C LYS A 22 -15.78 8.98 3.50
N ALA A 23 -14.88 8.94 4.49
CA ALA A 23 -13.93 10.02 4.77
C ALA A 23 -12.93 10.26 3.62
N ILE A 24 -12.35 9.21 3.04
CA ILE A 24 -11.33 9.35 1.98
C ILE A 24 -11.92 9.66 0.59
N ALA A 25 -13.25 9.58 0.40
CA ALA A 25 -13.89 9.69 -0.92
C ALA A 25 -13.54 10.99 -1.68
N ARG A 26 -13.28 12.10 -0.98
CA ARG A 26 -12.79 13.35 -1.59
C ARG A 26 -11.28 13.36 -1.87
N ALA A 27 -10.49 12.64 -1.06
CA ALA A 27 -9.05 12.53 -1.24
C ALA A 27 -8.70 11.67 -2.47
N ARG A 28 -9.46 10.61 -2.74
CA ARG A 28 -9.29 9.73 -3.92
C ARG A 28 -9.35 10.46 -5.29
N LYS A 29 -9.86 11.69 -5.33
CA LYS A 29 -9.89 12.53 -6.54
C LYS A 29 -8.68 13.47 -6.71
N LYS A 30 -7.71 13.46 -5.78
CA LYS A 30 -6.65 14.47 -5.70
C LYS A 30 -5.23 13.94 -5.95
N TYR A 31 -5.07 12.65 -6.20
CA TYR A 31 -3.91 11.93 -5.72
C TYR A 31 -3.74 10.53 -6.35
N ASP A 32 -2.53 9.93 -6.25
CA ASP A 32 -2.17 8.65 -6.91
C ASP A 32 -1.92 7.40 -5.99
N PHE A 33 -1.20 7.43 -4.84
CA PHE A 33 -1.00 6.24 -3.91
C PHE A 33 -1.00 6.50 -2.33
N ILE A 34 -2.09 6.18 -1.56
CA ILE A 34 -2.54 6.72 -0.22
C ILE A 34 -1.74 6.12 0.92
N VAL A 35 -1.50 4.80 0.85
CA VAL A 35 -0.97 3.98 1.95
C VAL A 35 -1.73 4.12 3.28
N MET A 36 -2.54 3.12 3.63
CA MET A 36 -3.26 3.01 4.90
C MET A 36 -2.52 2.00 5.80
N ASP A 37 -1.68 2.50 6.70
CA ASP A 37 -0.97 1.68 7.69
C ASP A 37 -1.97 1.13 8.72
N CYS A 38 -2.12 -0.19 8.81
CA CYS A 38 -3.13 -0.83 9.66
C CYS A 38 -2.57 -1.24 11.03
N PRO A 39 -3.38 -1.18 12.11
CA PRO A 39 -2.97 -1.80 13.37
C PRO A 39 -2.90 -3.33 13.22
N PRO A 40 -2.06 -4.02 14.01
CA PRO A 40 -1.90 -5.48 13.93
C PRO A 40 -3.14 -6.27 14.40
N SER A 41 -4.16 -5.61 14.95
CA SER A 41 -5.44 -6.20 15.31
C SER A 41 -6.38 -6.28 14.10
N LEU A 42 -7.14 -7.37 13.99
CA LEU A 42 -8.24 -7.49 13.01
C LEU A 42 -9.53 -6.81 13.52
N GLY A 43 -9.38 -5.61 14.09
CA GLY A 43 -10.45 -4.80 14.70
C GLY A 43 -11.22 -3.93 13.71
N LEU A 44 -12.02 -3.00 14.23
CA LEU A 44 -12.83 -2.07 13.44
C LEU A 44 -11.98 -1.15 12.56
N LEU A 45 -10.77 -0.79 12.99
CA LEU A 45 -9.85 0.04 12.19
C LEU A 45 -9.38 -0.71 10.94
N THR A 46 -8.86 -1.93 11.10
CA THR A 46 -8.41 -2.78 9.99
C THR A 46 -9.57 -3.15 9.07
N LEU A 47 -10.77 -3.41 9.64
CA LEU A 47 -11.98 -3.63 8.87
C LEU A 47 -12.37 -2.42 8.00
N ASN A 48 -12.20 -1.20 8.53
CA ASN A 48 -12.39 0.04 7.77
C ASN A 48 -11.36 0.20 6.65
N SER A 49 -10.08 -0.07 6.92
CA SER A 49 -9.02 -0.04 5.91
C SER A 49 -9.30 -1.01 4.77
N LEU A 50 -9.62 -2.27 5.05
CA LEU A 50 -9.96 -3.27 4.03
C LEU A 50 -11.26 -2.92 3.28
N THR A 51 -12.23 -2.30 3.95
CA THR A 51 -13.48 -1.85 3.31
C THR A 51 -13.27 -0.63 2.41
N ALA A 52 -12.25 0.19 2.68
CA ALA A 52 -11.91 1.39 1.92
C ALA A 52 -10.88 1.16 0.80
N ALA A 53 -10.04 0.13 0.91
CA ALA A 53 -8.94 -0.19 0.00
C ALA A 53 -9.40 -0.73 -1.36
N ASP A 54 -8.55 -0.54 -2.37
CA ASP A 54 -8.64 -1.21 -3.67
C ASP A 54 -7.85 -2.52 -3.65
N SER A 55 -6.66 -2.51 -3.05
CA SER A 55 -5.88 -3.72 -2.78
C SER A 55 -5.13 -3.67 -1.43
N VAL A 56 -4.75 -4.85 -0.93
CA VAL A 56 -3.97 -5.04 0.30
C VAL A 56 -2.61 -5.68 0.00
N LEU A 57 -1.53 -5.12 0.57
CA LEU A 57 -0.20 -5.72 0.58
C LEU A 57 0.02 -6.35 1.96
N VAL A 58 0.49 -7.60 1.99
CA VAL A 58 0.72 -8.31 3.25
C VAL A 58 2.22 -8.41 3.53
N PRO A 59 2.76 -7.67 4.52
CA PRO A 59 4.14 -7.83 4.95
C PRO A 59 4.28 -9.12 5.79
N VAL A 60 5.10 -10.06 5.32
CA VAL A 60 5.35 -11.35 5.97
C VAL A 60 6.81 -11.43 6.39
N GLN A 61 7.04 -11.49 7.70
CA GLN A 61 8.35 -11.80 8.26
C GLN A 61 8.65 -13.27 8.03
N ALA A 62 9.87 -13.60 7.59
CA ALA A 62 10.25 -14.97 7.26
C ALA A 62 10.67 -15.78 8.52
N GLU A 63 9.74 -15.93 9.47
CA GLU A 63 9.89 -16.57 10.78
C GLU A 63 8.75 -17.59 11.03
N TYR A 64 8.88 -18.48 12.04
CA TYR A 64 8.06 -19.70 12.16
C TYR A 64 6.53 -19.46 12.24
N PHE A 65 6.09 -18.42 12.96
CA PHE A 65 4.66 -18.13 13.17
C PHE A 65 3.97 -17.42 12.00
N ALA A 66 4.71 -17.09 10.94
CA ALA A 66 4.25 -16.22 9.86
C ALA A 66 3.09 -16.80 9.04
N LEU A 67 3.01 -18.12 8.90
CA LEU A 67 2.02 -18.79 8.06
C LEU A 67 0.64 -18.94 8.75
N GLU A 68 0.62 -19.07 10.08
CA GLU A 68 -0.63 -19.23 10.84
C GLU A 68 -1.46 -17.94 10.82
N GLY A 69 -0.86 -16.80 11.17
CA GLY A 69 -1.52 -15.49 11.14
C GLY A 69 -1.96 -15.09 9.73
N LEU A 70 -1.21 -15.50 8.71
CA LEU A 70 -1.52 -15.25 7.30
C LEU A 70 -2.82 -15.95 6.86
N GLY A 71 -3.08 -17.18 7.35
CA GLY A 71 -4.34 -17.87 7.12
C GLY A 71 -5.56 -17.14 7.71
N GLN A 72 -5.41 -16.56 8.90
CA GLN A 72 -6.46 -15.77 9.55
C GLN A 72 -6.75 -14.48 8.77
N LEU A 73 -5.70 -13.75 8.34
CA LEU A 73 -5.83 -12.54 7.53
C LEU A 73 -6.52 -12.82 6.19
N LEU A 74 -6.17 -13.90 5.50
CA LEU A 74 -6.84 -14.29 4.25
C LEU A 74 -8.33 -14.60 4.44
N ASN A 75 -8.71 -15.24 5.54
CA ASN A 75 -10.10 -15.47 5.87
C ASN A 75 -10.86 -14.15 6.11
N THR A 76 -10.24 -13.19 6.81
CA THR A 76 -10.81 -11.84 6.98
C THR A 76 -10.96 -11.11 5.64
N ILE A 77 -9.94 -11.10 4.79
CA ILE A 77 -10.01 -10.51 3.43
C ILE A 77 -11.17 -11.14 2.63
N LYS A 78 -11.33 -12.46 2.68
CA LYS A 78 -12.44 -13.17 2.04
C LYS A 78 -13.81 -12.72 2.56
N ILE A 79 -13.99 -12.61 3.88
CA ILE A 79 -15.23 -12.14 4.50
C ILE A 79 -15.54 -10.69 4.09
N VAL A 80 -14.53 -9.81 4.10
CA VAL A 80 -14.67 -8.40 3.66
C VAL A 80 -15.08 -8.31 2.20
N ARG A 81 -14.44 -9.10 1.31
CA ARG A 81 -14.82 -9.18 -0.11
C ARG A 81 -16.28 -9.60 -0.28
N GLN A 82 -16.74 -10.60 0.47
CA GLN A 82 -18.11 -11.12 0.34
C GLN A 82 -19.19 -10.13 0.82
N HIS A 83 -18.93 -9.32 1.84
CA HIS A 83 -19.99 -8.56 2.54
C HIS A 83 -19.85 -7.04 2.49
N LEU A 84 -18.64 -6.49 2.29
CA LEU A 84 -18.36 -5.06 2.48
C LEU A 84 -17.71 -4.38 1.27
N ASN A 85 -16.79 -5.08 0.59
CA ASN A 85 -15.97 -4.52 -0.49
C ASN A 85 -15.60 -5.59 -1.55
N PRO A 86 -16.52 -5.96 -2.47
CA PRO A 86 -16.29 -7.01 -3.49
C PRO A 86 -15.06 -6.82 -4.36
N ASP A 87 -14.70 -5.56 -4.61
CA ASP A 87 -13.59 -5.15 -5.48
C ASP A 87 -12.21 -5.25 -4.82
N LEU A 88 -12.12 -5.46 -3.50
CA LEU A 88 -10.87 -5.56 -2.75
C LEU A 88 -10.01 -6.72 -3.27
N ASP A 89 -8.83 -6.44 -3.86
CA ASP A 89 -7.90 -7.50 -4.24
C ASP A 89 -6.73 -7.69 -3.25
N LEU A 90 -6.12 -8.87 -3.28
CA LEU A 90 -4.79 -9.06 -2.69
C LEU A 90 -3.78 -8.49 -3.69
N GLU A 91 -3.09 -7.39 -3.40
CA GLU A 91 -2.00 -6.92 -4.26
C GLU A 91 -0.91 -7.99 -4.31
N GLY A 92 -0.45 -8.39 -3.12
CA GLY A 92 0.58 -9.39 -2.98
C GLY A 92 1.19 -9.49 -1.59
N VAL A 93 2.12 -10.44 -1.47
CA VAL A 93 2.83 -10.77 -0.24
C VAL A 93 4.27 -10.31 -0.34
N LEU A 94 4.69 -9.45 0.60
CA LEU A 94 6.03 -8.90 0.68
C LEU A 94 6.83 -9.64 1.76
N LEU A 95 7.92 -10.29 1.37
CA LEU A 95 8.86 -10.88 2.33
C LEU A 95 9.69 -9.77 3.00
N THR A 96 9.60 -9.67 4.33
CA THR A 96 10.28 -8.64 5.13
C THR A 96 11.24 -9.24 6.17
N MET A 97 12.17 -8.41 6.65
CA MET A 97 13.22 -8.77 7.62
C MET A 97 14.03 -10.03 7.25
N PHE A 98 14.11 -10.31 5.95
CA PHE A 98 14.68 -11.53 5.39
C PHE A 98 16.20 -11.60 5.59
N ASP A 99 16.70 -12.79 5.89
CA ASP A 99 18.13 -13.08 6.04
C ASP A 99 18.48 -14.38 5.30
N THR A 100 19.19 -14.24 4.17
CA THR A 100 19.59 -15.35 3.29
C THR A 100 20.40 -16.43 4.00
N ARG A 101 21.05 -16.11 5.12
CA ARG A 101 21.91 -17.02 5.89
C ARG A 101 21.10 -17.98 6.76
N LEU A 102 19.84 -17.64 7.06
CA LEU A 102 18.97 -18.44 7.93
C LEU A 102 18.15 -19.44 7.10
N ARG A 103 18.37 -20.74 7.35
CA ARG A 103 17.62 -21.82 6.67
C ARG A 103 16.11 -21.66 6.80
N LEU A 104 15.61 -21.32 7.99
CA LEU A 104 14.19 -21.05 8.25
C LEU A 104 13.64 -19.92 7.37
N SER A 105 14.41 -18.86 7.16
CA SER A 105 13.98 -17.71 6.35
C SER A 105 13.76 -18.12 4.89
N ASN A 106 14.66 -18.93 4.34
CA ASN A 106 14.53 -19.49 3.00
C ASN A 106 13.33 -20.46 2.90
N GLN A 107 13.13 -21.34 3.90
CA GLN A 107 11.99 -22.27 3.93
C GLN A 107 10.63 -21.55 3.95
N VAL A 108 10.46 -20.54 4.81
CA VAL A 108 9.23 -19.74 4.85
C VAL A 108 9.02 -18.98 3.53
N ALA A 109 10.08 -18.46 2.92
CA ALA A 109 10.00 -17.80 1.61
C ALA A 109 9.60 -18.77 0.48
N GLU A 110 10.09 -20.01 0.49
CA GLU A 110 9.67 -21.06 -0.46
C GLU A 110 8.20 -21.45 -0.28
N GLU A 111 7.72 -21.56 0.95
CA GLU A 111 6.34 -21.93 1.26
C GLU A 111 5.35 -20.81 0.90
N VAL A 112 5.69 -19.56 1.22
CA VAL A 112 4.95 -18.36 0.75
C VAL A 112 4.92 -18.32 -0.78
N ARG A 113 6.04 -18.57 -1.47
CA ARG A 113 6.06 -18.64 -2.94
C ARG A 113 5.24 -19.80 -3.51
N ARG A 114 5.20 -20.95 -2.83
CA ARG A 114 4.37 -22.10 -3.22
C ARG A 114 2.88 -21.81 -3.09
N TYR A 115 2.46 -21.10 -2.04
CA TYR A 115 1.05 -20.81 -1.77
C TYR A 115 0.52 -19.63 -2.59
N PHE A 116 1.28 -18.54 -2.70
CA PHE A 116 0.84 -17.29 -3.32
C PHE A 116 1.31 -17.11 -4.77
N GLY A 117 2.26 -17.90 -5.25
CA GLY A 117 2.72 -17.88 -6.65
C GLY A 117 3.18 -16.50 -7.12
N ASP A 118 2.48 -15.98 -8.13
CA ASP A 118 2.72 -14.69 -8.77
C ASP A 118 2.31 -13.48 -7.91
N LYS A 119 1.47 -13.67 -6.89
CA LYS A 119 1.15 -12.65 -5.88
C LYS A 119 2.30 -12.41 -4.89
N VAL A 120 3.42 -13.14 -4.93
CA VAL A 120 4.60 -12.80 -4.09
C VAL A 120 5.45 -11.76 -4.81
N PHE A 121 5.74 -10.64 -4.15
CA PHE A 121 6.63 -9.61 -4.67
C PHE A 121 8.01 -10.21 -5.04
N LYS A 122 8.59 -9.76 -6.15
CA LYS A 122 9.97 -10.12 -6.53
C LYS A 122 10.95 -9.40 -5.61
N THR A 123 10.59 -8.19 -5.18
CA THR A 123 11.30 -7.43 -4.15
C THR A 123 11.18 -8.11 -2.78
N ILE A 124 12.29 -8.15 -2.05
CA ILE A 124 12.38 -8.61 -0.66
C ILE A 124 13.00 -7.47 0.16
N VAL A 125 12.47 -7.20 1.35
CA VAL A 125 13.07 -6.27 2.32
C VAL A 125 13.99 -7.05 3.25
N GLN A 126 15.30 -6.84 3.13
CA GLN A 126 16.30 -7.53 3.94
C GLN A 126 16.39 -6.93 5.35
N ARG A 127 16.78 -7.75 6.34
CA ARG A 127 17.08 -7.24 7.70
C ARG A 127 18.26 -6.26 7.62
N ASN A 128 18.04 -5.01 8.00
CA ASN A 128 19.03 -3.95 7.85
C ASN A 128 19.02 -2.98 9.03
N VAL A 129 20.19 -2.71 9.62
CA VAL A 129 20.31 -1.86 10.82
C VAL A 129 19.86 -0.42 10.57
N ARG A 130 20.18 0.17 9.41
CA ARG A 130 19.75 1.55 9.07
C ARG A 130 18.24 1.69 9.00
N LEU A 131 17.53 0.64 8.58
CA LEU A 131 16.07 0.60 8.57
C LEU A 131 15.48 0.56 9.99
N SER A 132 16.14 -0.15 10.92
CA SER A 132 15.75 -0.17 12.34
C SER A 132 16.12 1.12 13.08
N GLU A 133 17.18 1.82 12.67
CA GLU A 133 17.60 3.10 13.25
C GLU A 133 16.72 4.27 12.79
N ALA A 134 16.38 4.36 11.50
CA ALA A 134 15.71 5.54 10.92
C ALA A 134 14.45 6.05 11.68
N PRO A 135 13.56 5.19 12.24
CA PRO A 135 12.43 5.62 13.06
C PRO A 135 12.82 6.40 14.33
N SER A 136 13.93 6.08 15.00
CA SER A 136 14.36 6.80 16.21
C SER A 136 14.87 8.22 15.90
N PHE A 137 15.24 8.48 14.65
CA PHE A 137 15.56 9.82 14.12
C PHE A 137 14.35 10.54 13.50
N GLY A 138 13.16 9.93 13.52
CA GLY A 138 11.94 10.50 12.91
C GLY A 138 12.02 10.68 11.39
N LYS A 139 12.88 9.92 10.71
CA LYS A 139 13.13 10.07 9.26
C LYS A 139 12.77 8.78 8.50
N PRO A 140 12.17 8.89 7.29
CA PRO A 140 12.14 7.77 6.35
C PRO A 140 13.56 7.28 6.05
N VAL A 141 13.74 5.96 5.88
CA VAL A 141 15.07 5.36 5.64
C VAL A 141 15.82 5.98 4.45
N LEU A 142 15.08 6.43 3.43
CA LEU A 142 15.63 7.14 2.26
C LEU A 142 16.27 8.50 2.61
N LEU A 143 15.75 9.21 3.60
CA LEU A 143 16.28 10.49 4.09
C LEU A 143 17.30 10.31 5.23
N TYR A 144 17.37 9.11 5.82
CA TYR A 144 18.36 8.74 6.83
C TYR A 144 19.65 8.21 6.17
N ASP A 145 19.54 7.23 5.28
CA ASP A 145 20.63 6.71 4.44
C ASP A 145 20.08 6.19 3.11
N ALA A 146 20.12 7.04 2.08
CA ALA A 146 19.71 6.71 0.71
C ALA A 146 20.53 5.57 0.08
N THR A 147 21.76 5.33 0.58
CA THR A 147 22.67 4.29 0.08
C THR A 147 22.57 2.98 0.84
N SER A 148 21.71 2.89 1.86
CA SER A 148 21.46 1.65 2.58
C SER A 148 20.80 0.57 1.71
N VAL A 149 20.95 -0.69 2.12
CA VAL A 149 20.24 -1.82 1.52
C VAL A 149 18.73 -1.66 1.67
N GLY A 150 18.27 -1.23 2.85
CA GLY A 150 16.85 -0.98 3.14
C GLY A 150 16.23 0.05 2.19
N SER A 151 16.89 1.19 1.98
CA SER A 151 16.46 2.21 1.01
C SER A 151 16.35 1.65 -0.41
N ARG A 152 17.32 0.84 -0.86
CA ARG A 152 17.23 0.16 -2.17
C ARG A 152 16.07 -0.82 -2.24
N ASN A 153 15.78 -1.57 -1.18
CA ASN A 153 14.64 -2.49 -1.15
C ASN A 153 13.30 -1.73 -1.27
N TYR A 154 13.09 -0.66 -0.51
CA TYR A 154 11.85 0.12 -0.61
C TYR A 154 11.69 0.85 -1.96
N ILE A 155 12.77 1.36 -2.56
CA ILE A 155 12.72 1.91 -3.92
C ILE A 155 12.35 0.82 -4.95
N ALA A 156 12.89 -0.39 -4.83
CA ALA A 156 12.54 -1.49 -5.71
C ALA A 156 11.07 -1.89 -5.56
N LEU A 157 10.56 -1.95 -4.31
CA LEU A 157 9.16 -2.24 -4.01
C LEU A 157 8.23 -1.19 -4.61
N ALA A 158 8.53 0.10 -4.43
CA ALA A 158 7.74 1.19 -5.00
C ALA A 158 7.67 1.09 -6.53
N ARG A 159 8.79 0.78 -7.21
CA ARG A 159 8.80 0.56 -8.66
C ARG A 159 7.98 -0.66 -9.08
N GLU A 160 7.99 -1.73 -8.29
CA GLU A 160 7.22 -2.94 -8.55
C GLU A 160 5.71 -2.68 -8.40
N ILE A 161 5.30 -1.99 -7.33
CA ILE A 161 3.92 -1.51 -7.13
C ILE A 161 3.47 -0.62 -8.30
N LEU A 162 4.26 0.39 -8.67
CA LEU A 162 3.95 1.29 -9.79
C LEU A 162 3.80 0.54 -11.12
N ARG A 163 4.64 -0.46 -11.38
CA ARG A 163 4.55 -1.30 -12.59
C ARG A 163 3.28 -2.15 -12.59
N ASN A 164 2.93 -2.76 -11.46
CA ASN A 164 1.74 -3.59 -11.34
C ASN A 164 0.45 -2.77 -11.48
N ASN A 165 0.49 -1.48 -11.11
CA ASN A 165 -0.66 -0.57 -11.09
C ASN A 165 -0.70 0.45 -12.24
N GLN A 166 0.05 0.25 -13.33
CA GLN A 166 0.08 1.17 -14.48
C GLN A 166 -1.31 1.51 -15.04
N ARG A 167 -2.27 0.59 -14.97
CA ARG A 167 -3.67 0.81 -15.40
C ARG A 167 -4.37 1.97 -14.69
N PHE A 168 -3.95 2.30 -13.47
CA PHE A 168 -4.52 3.38 -12.65
C PHE A 168 -3.77 4.71 -12.81
N LEU A 169 -2.66 4.73 -13.55
CA LEU A 169 -1.77 5.88 -13.72
C LEU A 169 -1.80 6.46 -15.14
N GLN A 170 -2.57 5.84 -16.04
CA GLN A 170 -2.84 6.39 -17.36
C GLN A 170 -3.94 7.46 -17.22
N PRO A 171 -3.72 8.69 -17.71
CA PRO A 171 -4.81 9.64 -17.88
C PRO A 171 -5.89 9.02 -18.78
N GLU A 172 -7.16 9.29 -18.52
CA GLU A 172 -8.23 8.86 -19.43
C GLU A 172 -7.95 9.42 -20.84
N ALA A 173 -7.74 8.53 -21.79
CA ALA A 173 -7.43 8.88 -23.16
C ALA A 173 -8.69 9.36 -23.89
N GLY A 174 -8.92 10.66 -23.84
CA GLY A 174 -9.72 11.39 -24.82
C GLY A 174 -11.24 11.32 -24.65
N SER A 175 -11.80 12.32 -23.96
CA SER A 175 -13.04 12.95 -24.40
C SER A 175 -12.72 14.34 -24.98
N GLU A 176 -12.03 14.37 -26.12
CA GLU A 176 -11.94 15.62 -26.89
C GLU A 176 -13.34 15.97 -27.42
N PRO A 177 -13.87 17.18 -27.16
CA PRO A 177 -15.10 17.61 -27.78
C PRO A 177 -14.85 17.83 -29.27
N SER A 178 -15.60 17.12 -30.11
CA SER A 178 -15.49 17.23 -31.56
C SER A 178 -15.89 18.63 -32.04
N GLY A 179 -14.92 19.43 -32.46
CA GLY A 179 -15.13 20.53 -33.40
C GLY A 179 -14.82 21.95 -32.89
N ALA A 180 -13.62 22.42 -33.20
CA ALA A 180 -13.39 23.79 -33.70
C ALA A 180 -12.06 23.82 -34.47
N SER A 181 -12.03 24.46 -35.63
CA SER A 181 -10.89 24.45 -36.55
C SER A 181 -10.08 25.75 -36.55
N SER A 182 -8.83 25.64 -37.04
CA SER A 182 -7.93 26.71 -37.49
C SER A 182 -7.17 27.56 -36.44
N GLY A 183 -5.85 27.65 -36.63
CA GLY A 183 -4.92 28.48 -35.83
C GLY A 183 -3.48 27.96 -35.85
N SER A 184 -2.62 28.52 -36.71
CA SER A 184 -1.22 28.12 -36.91
C SER A 184 -0.27 28.51 -35.75
N PRO A 185 0.95 27.94 -35.66
CA PRO A 185 1.64 27.75 -34.38
C PRO A 185 2.64 28.85 -34.03
N ASN A 186 2.64 29.28 -32.77
CA ASN A 186 3.86 29.68 -32.05
C ASN A 186 3.60 29.82 -30.55
N GLY A 187 4.58 29.45 -29.73
CA GLY A 187 4.54 29.68 -28.27
C GLY A 187 5.15 28.56 -27.44
N HIS A 188 6.39 28.76 -26.97
CA HIS A 188 6.91 28.02 -25.83
C HIS A 188 6.08 28.34 -24.59
N ALA A 189 5.11 27.49 -24.26
CA ALA A 189 4.33 27.56 -23.03
C ALA A 189 4.81 26.50 -22.04
N SER A 190 6.02 26.69 -21.50
CA SER A 190 6.49 25.98 -20.31
C SER A 190 5.46 26.18 -19.20
N ARG A 191 4.68 25.15 -18.84
CA ARG A 191 3.74 25.26 -17.72
C ARG A 191 4.53 25.62 -16.45
N PRO A 192 4.17 26.70 -15.74
CA PRO A 192 4.82 27.02 -14.49
C PRO A 192 4.46 25.93 -13.47
N TYR A 193 5.48 25.25 -12.93
CA TYR A 193 5.31 24.39 -11.76
C TYR A 193 4.70 25.21 -10.62
N PRO A 194 3.58 24.78 -10.02
CA PRO A 194 3.19 25.27 -8.71
C PRO A 194 4.27 24.86 -7.72
N ARG A 195 4.90 25.83 -7.04
CA ARG A 195 5.86 25.54 -5.98
C ARG A 195 5.13 24.97 -4.76
N GLU A 196 5.77 23.97 -4.15
CA GLU A 196 5.60 23.56 -2.75
C GLU A 196 4.18 23.15 -2.28
N SER A 197 3.90 21.84 -2.36
CA SER A 197 3.74 21.05 -1.13
C SER A 197 3.87 19.53 -1.42
N SER A 198 4.22 18.77 -0.40
CA SER A 198 4.58 17.33 -0.46
C SER A 198 3.37 16.38 -0.43
N ALA A 199 3.61 15.12 -0.83
CA ALA A 199 2.78 13.90 -0.67
C ALA A 199 1.60 13.64 -1.64
N ALA A 200 1.46 12.38 -2.11
CA ALA A 200 0.46 11.87 -3.09
C ALA A 200 -0.24 10.55 -2.63
N ALA A 201 -1.45 10.17 -3.15
CA ALA A 201 -2.48 9.31 -2.45
C ALA A 201 -3.75 8.55 -3.17
N ASN A 202 -3.75 7.22 -3.50
CA ASN A 202 -4.85 6.17 -3.46
C ASN A 202 -4.42 4.76 -2.86
N GLY A 203 -5.26 4.08 -2.09
CA GLY A 203 -4.88 3.14 -1.00
C GLY A 203 -3.86 2.01 -1.25
N PHE A 204 -2.94 1.81 -0.29
CA PHE A 204 -2.23 0.56 -0.04
C PHE A 204 -2.37 0.17 1.42
N ALA A 205 -3.12 -0.87 1.78
CA ALA A 205 -3.05 -1.37 3.15
C ALA A 205 -1.67 -2.01 3.39
N LEU A 206 -0.98 -1.57 4.44
CA LEU A 206 0.19 -2.22 5.06
C LEU A 206 -0.25 -2.94 6.34
#